data_AF-E2AY26-F1
#
_entry.id   AF-E2AY26-F1
#
_cell.length_a   1.000
_cell.length_b   1.000
_cell.length_c   1.000
_cell.angle_alpha   90.00
_cell.angle_beta   90.00
_cell.angle_gamma   90.00
#
_symmetry.space_group_name_H-M   'P 1'
#
loop_
_entity.id
_entity.type
_entity.pdbx_description
1 polymer ?
#
loop_
_entity_poly.entity_id
_entity_poly.type
_entity_poly.pdbx_seq_one_letter_code
_entity_poly.pdbx_strand_id
1 'polypeptide(L)' 'STKAHYIILNENNEMCYVEKDAITKTTPKWIDNNEIGRYFCKFEGTHYVPNEMLARYYPHD' A
#
# COMPACT_ATOMS: atom_id res chain seq x y z
N SER A 1 -12.49 -1.44 24.78
CA SER A 1 -12.19 -2.18 23.54
C SER A 1 -11.34 -1.28 22.66
N THR A 2 -10.07 -1.61 22.41
CA THR A 2 -9.20 -0.85 21.49
C THR A 2 -9.50 -1.28 20.07
N LYS A 3 -10.13 -0.39 19.28
CA LYS A 3 -10.38 -0.66 17.86
C LYS A 3 -9.06 -0.64 17.09
N ALA A 4 -8.91 -1.56 16.15
CA ALA A 4 -7.77 -1.56 15.23
C ALA A 4 -7.85 -0.34 14.31
N HIS A 5 -6.71 0.26 14.02
CA HIS A 5 -6.58 1.37 13.09
C HIS A 5 -5.53 1.03 12.03
N TYR A 6 -5.67 1.64 10.86
CA TYR A 6 -4.71 1.55 9.79
C TYR A 6 -4.11 2.93 9.52
N ILE A 7 -2.83 2.93 9.16
CA ILE A 7 -2.20 4.06 8.48
C ILE A 7 -2.35 3.79 6.98
N ILE A 8 -2.97 4.73 6.27
CA ILE A 8 -3.19 4.65 4.82
C ILE A 8 -2.49 5.82 4.15
N LEU A 9 -1.69 5.55 3.11
CA LEU A 9 -1.22 6.57 2.18
C LEU A 9 -2.28 6.74 1.09
N ASN A 10 -2.88 7.92 0.98
CA ASN A 10 -3.90 8.20 -0.04
C ASN A 10 -3.28 8.65 -1.37
N GLU A 11 -4.12 8.85 -2.38
CA GLU A 11 -3.68 9.30 -3.72
C GLU A 11 -3.03 10.69 -3.74
N ASN A 12 -3.29 11.52 -2.73
CA ASN A 12 -2.69 12.84 -2.55
C ASN A 12 -1.34 12.81 -1.79
N ASN A 13 -0.75 11.63 -1.55
CA ASN A 13 0.44 11.43 -0.72
C ASN A 13 0.27 11.83 0.75
N GLU A 14 -0.97 11.80 1.27
CA GLU A 14 -1.25 12.12 2.66
C GLU A 14 -1.37 10.82 3.48
N MET A 15 -0.79 10.81 4.67
CA MET A 15 -0.99 9.72 5.63
C MET A 15 -2.26 9.97 6.44
N CYS A 16 -3.22 9.07 6.32
CA CYS A 16 -4.46 9.07 7.09
C CYS A 16 -4.41 8.00 8.18
N TYR A 17 -4.98 8.30 9.34
CA TYR A 17 -5.19 7.33 10.41
C TYR A 17 -6.68 7.03 10.50
N VAL A 18 -7.07 5.80 10.20
CA VAL A 18 -8.50 5.43 10.07
C VAL A 18 -8.84 4.21 10.90
N GLU A 19 -10.03 4.20 11.50
CA GLU A 19 -10.58 3.00 12.15
C GLU A 19 -10.80 1.89 11.12
N LYS A 20 -10.48 0.64 11.48
CA LYS A 20 -10.70 -0.53 10.61
C LYS A 20 -12.14 -0.67 10.12
N ASP A 21 -13.12 -0.29 10.95
CA ASP A 21 -14.53 -0.41 10.60
C ASP A 21 -15.01 0.71 9.66
N ALA A 22 -14.18 1.74 9.43
CA ALA A 22 -14.46 2.85 8.52
C ALA A 22 -13.97 2.59 7.08
N ILE A 23 -13.30 1.46 6.83
CA ILE A 23 -12.76 1.10 5.51
C ILE A 23 -13.52 -0.08 4.90
N THR A 24 -13.73 -0.02 3.59
CA THR A 24 -14.33 -1.12 2.81
C THR A 24 -13.36 -1.55 1.72
N LYS A 25 -13.29 -2.85 1.45
CA LYS A 25 -12.48 -3.37 0.33
C LYS A 25 -13.01 -2.81 -0.98
N THR A 26 -12.10 -2.44 -1.86
CA THR A 26 -12.41 -1.98 -3.22
C THR A 26 -11.82 -2.93 -4.26
N THR A 27 -12.16 -2.69 -5.53
CA THR A 27 -11.56 -3.43 -6.65
C THR A 27 -10.08 -3.06 -6.74
N PRO A 28 -9.16 -4.03 -6.69
CA PRO A 28 -7.74 -3.75 -6.85
C PRO A 28 -7.45 -3.08 -8.20
N LYS A 29 -6.60 -2.06 -8.19
CA LYS A 29 -6.17 -1.34 -9.40
C LYS A 29 -4.75 -0.83 -9.24
N TRP A 30 -4.10 -0.58 -10.37
CA TRP A 30 -2.89 0.24 -10.40
C TRP A 30 -3.20 1.63 -9.84
N ILE A 31 -2.37 2.10 -8.92
CA ILE A 31 -2.44 3.41 -8.30
C ILE A 31 -1.30 4.21 -8.92
N ASP A 32 -1.67 5.23 -9.68
CA ASP A 32 -0.71 6.12 -10.32
C ASP A 32 -0.16 7.12 -9.29
N ASN A 33 0.92 6.74 -8.62
CA ASN A 33 1.51 7.49 -7.54
C ASN A 33 3.03 7.31 -7.52
N ASN A 34 3.76 8.43 -7.59
CA ASN A 34 5.22 8.41 -7.66
C ASN A 34 5.88 7.80 -6.42
N GLU A 35 5.30 7.96 -5.22
CA GLU A 35 5.85 7.36 -4.00
C GLU A 35 5.73 5.84 -4.02
N ILE A 36 4.63 5.28 -4.55
CA ILE A 36 4.50 3.84 -4.76
C ILE A 36 5.57 3.35 -5.76
N GLY A 37 5.77 4.07 -6.86
CA GLY A 37 6.77 3.74 -7.88
C GLY A 37 8.23 3.75 -7.39
N ARG A 38 8.53 4.48 -6.30
CA ARG A 38 9.87 4.45 -5.66
C ARG A 38 10.20 3.10 -5.04
N TYR A 39 9.19 2.34 -4.64
CA TYR A 39 9.34 1.09 -3.89
C TYR A 39 8.92 -0.15 -4.69
N PHE A 40 7.94 0.00 -5.59
CA PHE A 40 7.34 -1.10 -6.34
C PHE A 40 7.48 -0.90 -7.85
N CYS A 41 7.70 -1.98 -8.59
CA CYS A 41 7.96 -1.92 -10.05
C CYS A 41 6.81 -2.44 -10.91
N LYS A 42 5.88 -3.21 -10.34
CA LYS A 42 4.78 -3.86 -11.07
C LYS A 42 3.58 -4.10 -10.15
N PHE A 43 2.40 -4.25 -10.72
CA PHE A 43 1.19 -4.72 -10.05
C PHE A 43 0.71 -6.04 -10.68
N GLU A 44 0.46 -7.05 -9.85
CA GLU A 44 0.01 -8.38 -10.26
C GLU A 44 -1.47 -8.61 -9.92
N GLY A 45 -2.29 -7.62 -10.23
CA GLY A 45 -3.75 -7.69 -10.10
C GLY A 45 -4.27 -7.61 -8.67
N THR A 46 -3.53 -8.12 -7.68
CA THR A 46 -3.93 -8.14 -6.26
C THR A 46 -2.92 -7.44 -5.35
N HIS A 47 -1.64 -7.40 -5.74
CA HIS A 47 -0.55 -6.87 -4.94
C HIS A 47 0.50 -6.18 -5.82
N TYR A 48 1.32 -5.33 -5.22
CA TYR A 48 2.48 -4.72 -5.86
C TYR A 48 3.72 -5.61 -5.68
N VAL A 49 4.55 -5.68 -6.71
CA VAL A 49 5.84 -6.39 -6.71
C VAL A 49 6.93 -5.40 -6.29
N PRO A 50 7.73 -5.71 -5.26
CA PRO A 50 8.83 -4.85 -4.83
C PRO A 50 9.88 -4.67 -5.93
N ASN A 51 10.53 -3.51 -5.96
CA ASN A 51 11.71 -3.32 -6.81
C ASN A 51 12.92 -4.12 -6.28
N GLU A 52 13.99 -4.18 -7.07
CA GLU A 52 15.19 -4.96 -6.71
C GLU A 52 15.81 -4.54 -5.37
N MET A 53 15.74 -3.25 -5.02
CA MET A 53 16.29 -2.76 -3.76
C MET A 53 15.50 -3.35 -2.58
N LEU A 54 14.18 -3.20 -2.58
CA LEU A 54 13.33 -3.74 -1.51
C LEU A 54 13.38 -5.26 -1.45
N ALA A 55 13.33 -5.95 -2.59
CA ALA A 55 13.42 -7.41 -2.63
C ALA A 55 14.72 -7.95 -2.02
N ARG A 56 15.83 -7.18 -2.07
CA ARG A 56 17.09 -7.54 -1.41
C ARG A 56 17.05 -7.29 0.09
N TYR A 57 16.45 -6.18 0.54
CA TYR A 57 16.37 -5.86 1.97
C TYR A 57 15.31 -6.67 2.71
N TYR A 58 14.24 -7.06 2.03
CA TYR A 58 13.08 -7.75 2.56
C TYR A 58 12.70 -8.95 1.67
N PRO A 59 13.54 -10.02 1.62
CA PRO A 59 13.37 -11.13 0.69
C PRO A 59 12.19 -12.08 1.03
N HIS A 60 11.52 -11.85 2.15
CA HIS A 60 10.39 -12.66 2.64
C HIS A 60 9.07 -11.88 2.70
N ASP A 61 9.11 -10.60 2.30
CA ASP A 61 7.91 -9.79 2.09
C ASP A 61 7.30 -10.06 0.70
#